data_AF-A0A0G4LI15-F1
#
_entry.id   AF-A0A0G4LI15-F1
#
_cell.length_a   1.000
_cell.length_b   1.000
_cell.length_c   1.000
_cell.angle_alpha   90.00
_cell.angle_beta   90.00
_cell.angle_gamma   90.00
#
_symmetry.space_group_name_H-M   'P 1'
#
loop_
_entity.id
_entity.type
_entity.pdbx_description
1 polymer ?
#
loop_
_entity_poly.entity_id
_entity_poly.type
_entity_poly.pdbx_seq_one_letter_code
_entity_poly.pdbx_strand_id
1 'polypeptide(L)'
;MMEKFSHSSSADWSIPEYPSVTREAMRERLHGALRYLLKMFPAATPVLRTLISAKFPFADDPQRAHVAYVKNLLALKEYATELDLDIVDLILQRLVAIDVQMQVDLEDLDDELTASVAYALGKSSNTGSWEGDEMDPGEDKDDDDDDDESVDSDDSDVDDQEAKART
;
A
#
# COMPACT_ATOMS: atom_id res chain seq x y z
N MET A 1 9.93 -11.46 24.56
CA MET A 1 10.99 -11.81 23.57
C MET A 1 10.53 -11.58 22.13
N MET A 2 9.30 -11.99 21.76
CA MET A 2 8.73 -11.74 20.42
C MET A 2 8.33 -10.29 20.14
N GLU A 3 8.02 -9.47 21.15
CA GLU A 3 7.76 -8.04 20.93
C GLU A 3 8.96 -7.33 20.33
N LYS A 4 10.19 -7.78 20.66
CA LYS A 4 11.39 -7.22 20.06
C LYS A 4 11.60 -7.65 18.60
N PHE A 5 10.85 -8.63 18.08
CA PHE A 5 10.96 -9.06 16.68
C PHE A 5 10.54 -7.95 15.69
N SER A 6 9.69 -7.02 16.13
CA SER A 6 9.31 -5.81 15.38
C SER A 6 10.14 -4.57 15.74
N HIS A 7 10.93 -4.60 16.82
CA HIS A 7 11.69 -3.45 17.29
C HIS A 7 12.88 -3.15 16.38
N SER A 8 12.87 -1.94 15.82
CA SER A 8 13.92 -1.47 14.92
C SER A 8 14.93 -0.52 15.56
N SER A 9 14.64 0.08 16.73
CA SER A 9 15.51 1.07 17.37
C SER A 9 16.47 0.42 18.36
N SER A 10 17.76 0.77 18.31
CA SER A 10 18.77 0.29 19.28
C SER A 10 18.40 0.62 20.73
N ALA A 11 17.67 1.72 20.96
CA ALA A 11 17.16 2.10 22.27
C ALA A 11 16.17 1.06 22.83
N ASP A 12 15.37 0.42 21.98
CA ASP A 12 14.41 -0.59 22.39
C ASP A 12 15.09 -1.89 22.84
N TRP A 13 16.39 -2.03 22.58
CA TRP A 13 17.21 -3.21 22.86
C TRP A 13 18.26 -2.97 23.95
N SER A 14 18.39 -1.74 24.46
CA SER A 14 19.33 -1.41 25.52
C SER A 14 18.88 -1.99 26.86
N ILE A 15 19.84 -2.35 27.71
CA ILE A 15 19.63 -2.77 29.08
C ILE A 15 20.32 -1.72 29.96
N PRO A 16 19.65 -1.15 30.96
CA PRO A 16 20.29 -0.23 31.91
C PRO A 16 21.57 -0.86 32.47
N GLU A 17 22.64 -0.06 32.59
CA GLU A 17 23.97 -0.49 33.10
C GLU A 17 24.82 -1.36 32.16
N TYR A 18 24.34 -1.68 30.95
CA TYR A 18 25.14 -2.38 29.94
C TYR A 18 25.52 -1.48 28.76
N PRO A 19 26.68 -1.71 28.12
CA PRO A 19 27.08 -0.96 26.93
C PRO A 19 26.07 -1.16 25.80
N SER A 20 25.82 -0.09 25.04
CA SER A 20 24.94 -0.16 23.87
C SER A 20 25.53 -1.09 22.82
N VAL A 21 24.66 -1.90 22.23
CA VAL A 21 25.03 -2.90 21.21
C VAL A 21 24.44 -2.44 19.89
N THR A 22 25.19 -2.65 18.81
CA THR A 22 24.69 -2.37 17.45
C THR A 22 23.46 -3.20 17.14
N ARG A 23 22.61 -2.70 16.25
CA ARG A 23 21.37 -3.37 15.86
C ARG A 23 21.65 -4.75 15.25
N GLU A 24 22.71 -4.84 14.46
CA GLU A 24 23.17 -6.05 13.80
C GLU A 24 23.55 -7.11 14.83
N ALA A 25 24.37 -6.74 15.82
CA ALA A 25 24.78 -7.66 16.88
C ALA A 25 23.60 -8.09 17.76
N MET A 26 22.60 -7.22 18.00
CA MET A 26 21.38 -7.62 18.73
C MET A 26 20.56 -8.65 17.96
N ARG A 27 20.41 -8.48 16.64
CA ARG A 27 19.73 -9.46 15.77
C ARG A 27 20.48 -10.78 15.73
N GLU A 28 21.78 -10.75 15.56
CA GLU A 28 22.60 -11.96 15.57
C GLU A 28 22.44 -12.73 16.89
N ARG A 29 22.46 -12.03 18.03
CA ARG A 29 22.23 -12.65 19.35
C ARG A 29 20.83 -13.23 19.48
N LEU A 30 19.80 -12.53 19.00
CA LEU A 30 18.42 -13.03 18.98
C LEU A 30 18.30 -14.33 18.18
N HIS A 31 18.81 -14.33 16.94
CA HIS A 31 18.75 -15.51 16.07
C HIS A 31 19.62 -16.65 16.59
N GLY A 32 20.78 -16.35 17.20
CA GLY A 32 21.62 -17.33 17.88
C GLY A 32 20.89 -18.00 19.05
N ALA A 33 20.21 -17.22 19.89
CA ALA A 33 19.42 -17.74 21.00
C ALA A 33 18.23 -18.59 20.53
N LEU A 34 17.48 -18.12 19.53
CA LEU A 34 16.36 -18.87 18.94
C LEU A 34 16.83 -20.19 18.33
N ARG A 35 17.94 -20.17 17.57
CA ARG A 35 18.53 -21.38 16.99
C ARG A 35 18.95 -22.38 18.07
N TYR A 36 19.55 -21.91 19.16
CA TYR A 36 19.93 -22.78 20.27
C TYR A 36 18.70 -23.38 20.96
N LEU A 37 17.66 -22.57 21.19
CA LEU A 37 16.41 -23.01 21.81
C LEU A 37 15.72 -24.09 20.97
N LEU A 38 15.58 -23.89 19.66
CA LEU A 38 14.97 -24.88 18.77
C LEU A 38 15.76 -26.19 18.71
N LYS A 39 17.09 -26.15 18.79
CA LYS A 39 17.92 -27.36 18.88
C LYS A 39 17.73 -28.12 20.19
N MET A 40 17.60 -27.40 21.31
CA MET A 40 17.42 -27.99 22.63
C MET A 40 15.99 -28.50 22.85
N PHE A 41 15.01 -27.81 22.29
CA PHE A 41 13.58 -28.09 22.45
C PHE A 41 12.87 -28.09 21.09
N PRO A 42 12.96 -29.19 20.31
CA PRO A 42 12.26 -29.29 19.02
C PRO A 42 10.73 -29.10 19.14
N ALA A 43 10.15 -29.44 20.29
CA ALA A 43 8.73 -29.18 20.59
C ALA A 43 8.36 -27.69 20.66
N ALA A 44 9.34 -26.78 20.66
CA ALA A 44 9.09 -25.34 20.57
C ALA A 44 8.76 -24.88 19.14
N THR A 45 9.04 -25.67 18.09
CA THR A 45 8.79 -25.28 16.69
C THR A 45 7.32 -24.97 16.40
N PRO A 46 6.32 -25.79 16.81
CA PRO A 46 4.91 -25.47 16.60
C PRO A 46 4.43 -24.25 17.38
N VAL A 47 4.99 -24.03 18.58
CA VAL A 47 4.73 -22.84 19.38
C VAL A 47 5.27 -21.60 18.65
N LEU A 48 6.49 -21.68 18.14
CA LEU A 48 7.12 -20.61 17.37
C LEU A 48 6.30 -20.28 16.12
N ARG A 49 5.81 -21.28 15.38
CA ARG A 49 4.91 -21.11 14.23
C ARG A 49 3.67 -20.28 14.56
N THR A 50 3.00 -20.64 15.66
CA THR A 50 1.80 -19.93 16.10
C THR A 50 2.13 -18.49 16.48
N LEU A 51 3.24 -18.29 17.19
CA LEU A 51 3.65 -16.97 17.64
C LEU A 51 4.09 -16.05 16.49
N ILE A 52 4.80 -16.56 15.47
CA ILE A 52 5.22 -15.71 14.34
C ILE A 52 4.04 -15.19 13.52
N SER A 53 2.97 -15.97 13.41
CA SER A 53 1.73 -15.54 12.75
C SER A 53 0.95 -14.54 13.61
N ALA A 54 0.78 -14.85 14.90
CA ALA A 54 0.02 -14.01 15.83
C ALA A 54 0.69 -12.67 16.17
N LYS A 55 2.02 -12.57 16.01
CA LYS A 55 2.81 -11.36 16.30
C LYS A 55 3.26 -10.61 15.04
N PHE A 56 2.74 -10.97 13.87
CA PHE A 56 2.96 -10.18 12.67
C PHE A 56 2.39 -8.76 12.88
N PRO A 57 3.10 -7.69 12.48
CA PRO A 57 2.63 -6.31 12.66
C PRO A 57 1.23 -6.07 12.05
N PHE A 58 0.43 -5.24 12.72
CA PHE A 58 -0.89 -4.83 12.24
C PHE A 58 -0.76 -3.85 11.08
N ALA A 59 -1.85 -3.63 10.31
CA ALA A 59 -1.79 -2.78 9.12
C ALA A 59 -1.45 -1.31 9.44
N ASP A 60 -1.80 -0.85 10.65
CA ASP A 60 -1.54 0.49 11.19
C ASP A 60 -0.15 0.62 11.85
N ASP A 61 0.59 -0.48 11.98
CA ASP A 61 1.95 -0.43 12.50
C ASP A 61 2.90 0.30 11.53
N PRO A 62 3.97 0.93 12.04
CA PRO A 62 4.87 1.68 11.17
C PRO A 62 5.60 0.74 10.20
N GLN A 63 5.80 1.18 8.95
CA GLN A 63 6.48 0.42 7.88
C GLN A 63 7.81 -0.23 8.34
N ARG A 64 8.57 0.46 9.20
CA ARG A 64 9.83 -0.06 9.77
C ARG A 64 9.65 -1.36 10.56
N ALA A 65 8.50 -1.55 11.22
CA ALA A 65 8.15 -2.75 11.96
C ALA A 65 7.90 -3.92 11.00
N HIS A 66 7.12 -3.72 9.94
CA HIS A 66 6.91 -4.73 8.89
C HIS A 66 8.23 -5.18 8.26
N VAL A 67 9.06 -4.23 7.81
CA VAL A 67 10.36 -4.54 7.19
C VAL A 67 11.29 -5.25 8.17
N ALA A 68 11.31 -4.83 9.43
CA ALA A 68 12.12 -5.49 10.46
C ALA A 68 11.64 -6.93 10.72
N TYR A 69 10.32 -7.13 10.81
CA TYR A 69 9.71 -8.42 11.05
C TYR A 69 9.98 -9.39 9.90
N VAL A 70 9.76 -8.98 8.65
CA VAL A 70 10.04 -9.79 7.46
C VAL A 70 11.52 -10.17 7.38
N LYS A 71 12.44 -9.24 7.63
CA LYS A 71 13.88 -9.56 7.66
C LYS A 71 14.22 -10.62 8.71
N ASN A 72 13.62 -10.52 9.91
CA ASN A 72 13.83 -11.50 10.95
C ASN A 72 13.16 -12.85 10.61
N LEU A 73 12.00 -12.88 9.94
CA LEU A 73 11.40 -14.12 9.45
C LEU A 73 12.28 -14.82 8.40
N LEU A 74 12.86 -14.07 7.46
CA LEU A 74 13.77 -14.61 6.46
C LEU A 74 15.05 -15.17 7.10
N ALA A 75 15.59 -14.52 8.13
CA ALA A 75 16.72 -15.06 8.89
C ALA A 75 16.32 -16.30 9.71
N LEU A 76 15.09 -16.39 10.21
CA LEU A 76 14.57 -17.58 10.91
C LEU A 76 14.47 -18.79 9.95
N LYS A 77 14.01 -18.57 8.73
CA LYS A 77 13.93 -19.59 7.67
C LYS A 77 15.26 -20.31 7.43
N GLU A 78 16.40 -19.62 7.55
CA GLU A 78 17.72 -20.20 7.31
C GLU A 78 18.10 -21.34 8.27
N TYR A 79 17.56 -21.35 9.49
CA TYR A 79 17.90 -22.37 10.49
C TYR A 79 16.71 -23.17 11.02
N ALA A 80 15.47 -22.75 10.72
CA ALA A 80 14.25 -23.46 11.08
C ALA A 80 13.52 -23.94 9.81
N THR A 81 14.11 -24.91 9.09
CA THR A 81 13.62 -25.41 7.80
C THR A 81 12.20 -25.97 7.85
N GLU A 82 11.75 -26.45 9.03
CA GLU A 82 10.38 -26.92 9.27
C GLU A 82 9.31 -25.81 9.19
N LEU A 83 9.74 -24.54 9.25
CA LEU A 83 8.87 -23.36 9.19
C LEU A 83 8.94 -22.64 7.83
N ASP A 84 9.72 -23.15 6.88
CA ASP A 84 9.99 -22.45 5.62
C ASP A 84 8.69 -22.08 4.88
N LEU A 85 7.87 -23.10 4.58
CA LEU A 85 6.60 -22.90 3.89
C LEU A 85 5.66 -21.98 4.67
N ASP A 86 5.59 -22.11 6.00
CA ASP A 86 4.75 -21.24 6.83
C ASP A 86 5.19 -19.79 6.81
N ILE A 87 6.50 -19.55 6.80
CA ILE A 87 7.08 -18.20 6.75
C ILE A 87 6.77 -17.57 5.40
N VAL A 88 6.96 -18.29 4.31
CA VAL A 88 6.67 -17.81 2.95
C VAL A 88 5.17 -17.54 2.79
N ASP A 89 4.32 -18.49 3.20
CA ASP A 89 2.87 -18.36 3.17
C ASP A 89 2.40 -17.14 3.98
N LEU A 90 2.91 -16.96 5.19
CA LEU A 90 2.60 -15.80 6.02
C LEU A 90 3.00 -14.48 5.35
N ILE A 91 4.20 -14.40 4.75
CA ILE A 91 4.66 -13.20 4.06
C ILE A 91 3.76 -12.89 2.85
N LEU A 92 3.42 -13.92 2.05
CA LEU A 92 2.56 -13.75 0.88
C LEU A 92 1.14 -13.32 1.27
N GLN A 93 0.53 -13.96 2.27
CA GLN A 93 -0.80 -13.58 2.77
C GLN A 93 -0.83 -12.11 3.21
N ARG A 94 0.23 -11.64 3.88
CA ARG A 94 0.33 -10.25 4.33
C ARG A 94 0.58 -9.28 3.17
N LEU A 95 1.35 -9.68 2.16
CA LEU A 95 1.55 -8.87 0.96
C LEU A 95 0.25 -8.69 0.17
N VAL A 96 -0.52 -9.77 -0.01
CA VAL A 96 -1.84 -9.72 -0.65
C VAL A 96 -2.80 -8.85 0.14
N ALA A 97 -2.82 -8.97 1.48
CA ALA A 97 -3.68 -8.12 2.31
C ALA A 97 -3.35 -6.63 2.18
N ILE A 98 -2.05 -6.26 2.12
CA ILE A 98 -1.61 -4.88 1.91
C ILE A 98 -2.01 -4.39 0.51
N ASP A 99 -1.85 -5.23 -0.51
CA ASP A 99 -2.22 -4.91 -1.89
C ASP A 99 -3.72 -4.62 -2.03
N VAL A 100 -4.57 -5.50 -1.45
CA VAL A 100 -6.03 -5.29 -1.42
C VAL A 100 -6.39 -4.01 -0.68
N GLN A 101 -5.78 -3.75 0.48
CA GLN A 101 -6.05 -2.52 1.23
C GLN A 101 -5.67 -1.27 0.42
N MET A 102 -4.51 -1.29 -0.25
CA MET A 102 -4.05 -0.18 -1.07
C MET A 102 -4.97 0.07 -2.27
N GLN A 103 -5.54 -0.97 -2.88
CA GLN A 103 -6.53 -0.82 -3.95
C GLN A 103 -7.79 -0.11 -3.43
N VAL A 104 -8.32 -0.53 -2.28
CA VAL A 104 -9.48 0.11 -1.65
C VAL A 104 -9.18 1.57 -1.28
N ASP A 105 -8.01 1.83 -0.67
CA ASP A 105 -7.61 3.19 -0.28
C ASP A 105 -7.48 4.13 -1.50
N LEU A 106 -7.07 3.60 -2.67
CA LEU A 106 -7.00 4.37 -3.92
C LEU A 106 -8.38 4.65 -4.51
N GLU A 107 -9.27 3.65 -4.50
CA GLU A 107 -10.67 3.82 -4.93
C GLU A 107 -11.39 4.90 -4.09
N ASP A 108 -11.22 4.87 -2.77
CA ASP A 108 -11.80 5.86 -1.86
C ASP A 108 -11.26 7.29 -2.13
N LEU A 109 -9.97 7.43 -2.46
CA LEU A 109 -9.34 8.72 -2.74
C LEU A 109 -9.82 9.31 -4.09
N ASP A 110 -10.00 8.46 -5.10
CA ASP A 110 -10.54 8.87 -6.41
C ASP A 110 -12.00 9.35 -6.29
N ASP A 111 -12.80 8.70 -5.45
CA ASP A 111 -14.17 9.12 -5.15
C ASP A 111 -14.21 10.47 -4.40
N GLU A 112 -13.34 10.67 -3.40
CA GLU A 112 -13.21 11.94 -2.69
C GLU A 112 -12.77 13.08 -3.63
N LEU A 113 -11.78 12.81 -4.49
CA LEU A 113 -11.32 13.76 -5.50
C LEU A 113 -12.46 14.12 -6.46
N THR A 114 -13.19 13.13 -6.97
CA THR A 114 -14.31 13.34 -7.89
C THR A 114 -15.41 14.17 -7.25
N ALA A 115 -15.78 13.88 -5.99
CA ALA A 115 -16.73 14.67 -5.23
C ALA A 115 -16.27 16.12 -5.03
N SER A 116 -14.99 16.33 -4.73
CA SER A 116 -14.42 17.67 -4.54
C SER A 116 -14.46 18.51 -5.82
N VAL A 117 -14.17 17.90 -6.97
CA VAL A 117 -14.20 18.54 -8.29
C VAL A 117 -15.64 18.87 -8.70
N ALA A 118 -16.58 17.93 -8.52
CA ALA A 118 -18.00 18.14 -8.80
C ALA A 118 -18.57 19.30 -7.96
N TYR A 119 -18.22 19.38 -6.67
CA TYR A 119 -18.61 20.47 -5.81
C TYR A 119 -18.02 21.82 -6.26
N ALA A 120 -16.74 21.86 -6.67
CA ALA A 120 -16.10 23.06 -7.17
C ALA A 120 -16.74 23.57 -8.48
N LEU A 121 -17.02 22.66 -9.42
CA LEU A 121 -17.72 22.98 -10.68
C LEU A 121 -19.15 23.48 -10.43
N GLY A 122 -19.91 22.80 -9.56
CA GLY A 122 -21.27 23.20 -9.20
C GLY A 122 -21.34 24.57 -8.49
N LYS A 123 -20.29 24.95 -7.76
CA LYS A 123 -20.17 26.29 -7.16
C LYS A 123 -19.75 27.35 -8.16
N SER A 124 -18.93 26.97 -9.16
CA SER A 124 -18.54 27.84 -10.27
C SER A 124 -19.69 28.13 -11.24
N SER A 125 -20.61 27.18 -11.43
CA SER A 125 -21.76 27.34 -12.32
C SER A 125 -22.91 28.16 -11.71
N ASN A 126 -22.82 28.58 -10.44
CA ASN A 126 -23.87 29.35 -9.77
C ASN A 126 -23.64 30.88 -9.77
N THR A 127 -22.71 31.40 -10.58
CA THR A 127 -22.57 32.85 -10.84
C THR A 127 -23.23 33.23 -12.16
N GLY A 128 -24.54 32.99 -12.29
CA GLY A 128 -25.25 33.34 -13.53
C GLY A 128 -26.76 33.09 -13.59
N SER A 129 -27.43 32.64 -12.52
CA SER A 129 -28.90 32.59 -12.49
C SER A 129 -29.45 34.01 -12.30
N TRP A 130 -29.58 34.73 -13.41
CA TRP A 130 -30.42 35.91 -13.56
C TRP A 130 -31.82 35.44 -14.00
N GLU A 131 -32.53 34.69 -13.14
CA GLU A 131 -33.99 34.58 -13.27
C GLU A 131 -34.62 35.62 -12.33
N GLY A 132 -34.85 36.80 -12.90
CA GLY A 132 -35.75 37.83 -12.39
C GLY A 132 -36.84 38.06 -13.42
N ASP A 133 -37.90 37.28 -13.32
CA ASP A 133 -39.30 37.56 -13.68
C ASP A 133 -39.57 38.95 -14.30
N GLU A 134 -39.88 39.03 -15.61
CA GLU A 134 -40.96 39.87 -16.20
C GLU A 134 -41.36 39.29 -17.58
N MET A 135 -42.62 38.82 -17.70
CA MET A 135 -43.23 38.42 -18.97
C MET A 135 -43.60 39.66 -19.81
N ASP A 136 -43.01 39.80 -20.99
CA ASP A 136 -43.50 40.71 -22.06
C ASP A 136 -43.83 39.89 -23.32
N PRO A 137 -45.10 39.80 -23.75
CA PRO A 137 -45.47 39.07 -24.96
C PRO A 137 -45.55 40.04 -26.14
N GLY A 138 -44.53 40.09 -26.98
CA GLY A 138 -44.59 40.92 -28.18
C GLY A 138 -43.44 40.75 -29.18
N GLU A 139 -43.81 40.23 -30.35
CA GLU A 139 -43.18 40.40 -31.67
C GLU A 139 -42.17 39.34 -32.14
N ASP A 140 -42.72 38.46 -33.01
CA ASP A 140 -42.06 37.60 -33.98
C ASP A 140 -41.05 38.35 -34.87
N LYS A 141 -39.90 37.74 -35.18
CA LYS A 141 -39.29 37.75 -36.53
C LYS A 141 -38.53 36.45 -36.81
N ASP A 142 -38.90 35.89 -37.94
CA ASP A 142 -38.42 34.67 -38.58
C ASP A 142 -36.97 34.73 -39.10
N ASP A 143 -36.43 33.52 -39.33
CA ASP A 143 -35.56 33.06 -40.41
C ASP A 143 -34.13 33.63 -40.58
N ASP A 144 -33.12 32.75 -40.43
CA ASP A 144 -32.44 32.10 -41.57
C ASP A 144 -31.11 31.42 -41.13
N ASP A 145 -31.07 30.11 -41.42
CA ASP A 145 -30.00 29.23 -41.93
C ASP A 145 -28.48 29.44 -41.67
N ASP A 146 -27.87 28.25 -41.49
CA ASP A 146 -26.51 27.81 -41.85
C ASP A 146 -25.30 28.35 -41.07
N ASP A 147 -24.59 27.47 -40.36
CA ASP A 147 -23.36 26.92 -40.96
C ASP A 147 -22.83 25.66 -40.25
N ASP A 148 -22.41 24.77 -41.12
CA ASP A 148 -21.73 23.48 -40.99
C ASP A 148 -20.32 23.63 -40.42
N GLU A 149 -19.97 22.88 -39.37
CA GLU A 149 -18.57 22.51 -39.11
C GLU A 149 -18.52 21.08 -38.55
N SER A 150 -18.50 20.10 -39.47
CA SER A 150 -18.07 18.73 -39.17
C SER A 150 -16.60 18.70 -38.71
N VAL A 151 -16.35 18.35 -37.45
CA VAL A 151 -14.99 18.08 -36.95
C VAL A 151 -14.61 16.63 -37.24
N ASP A 152 -13.81 16.46 -38.29
CA ASP A 152 -13.14 15.22 -38.66
C ASP A 152 -12.15 14.81 -37.56
N SER A 153 -12.33 13.61 -37.02
CA SER A 153 -11.37 13.02 -36.06
C SER A 153 -10.48 12.05 -36.84
N ASP A 154 -9.29 12.54 -37.19
CA ASP A 154 -8.20 11.76 -37.77
C ASP A 154 -7.62 10.81 -36.70
N ASP A 155 -8.11 9.57 -36.72
CA ASP A 155 -7.58 8.45 -35.94
C ASP A 155 -6.45 7.78 -36.75
N SER A 156 -5.22 8.26 -36.55
CA SER A 156 -4.02 7.56 -37.01
C SER A 156 -3.37 6.83 -35.85
N ASP A 157 -3.76 5.55 -35.72
CA ASP A 157 -3.10 4.54 -34.90
C ASP A 157 -1.60 4.51 -35.20
N VAL A 158 -0.81 4.97 -34.22
CA VAL A 158 0.65 4.84 -34.20
C VAL A 158 0.98 3.46 -33.62
N ASP A 159 1.07 2.46 -34.50
CA ASP A 159 1.53 1.12 -34.13
C ASP A 159 2.86 0.85 -34.85
N ASP A 160 3.97 1.31 -34.26
CA ASP A 160 5.32 1.04 -34.78
C ASP A 160 6.43 1.25 -33.74
N GLN A 161 6.40 0.47 -32.65
CA GLN A 161 7.61 0.22 -31.84
C GLN A 161 7.70 -1.26 -31.37
N GLU A 162 7.77 -2.19 -32.32
CA GLU A 162 8.31 -3.53 -32.06
C GLU A 162 9.29 -3.98 -33.16
N ALA A 163 10.35 -3.21 -33.40
CA ALA A 163 11.45 -3.66 -34.26
C ALA A 163 12.80 -3.00 -33.93
N LYS A 164 13.31 -3.19 -32.70
CA LYS A 164 14.74 -2.94 -32.40
C LYS A 164 15.28 -3.82 -31.28
N ALA A 165 14.99 -5.12 -31.38
CA ALA A 165 15.73 -6.17 -30.69
C ALA A 165 16.22 -7.20 -31.71
N ARG A 166 17.10 -6.77 -32.62
CA ARG A 166 17.99 -7.62 -33.44
C ARG A 166 18.90 -6.74 -34.29
N THR A 167 19.99 -6.27 -33.69
CA THR A 167 21.31 -6.20 -34.34
C THR A 167 22.35 -6.28 -33.24
#